data_AF-A0A699UVL8-F1
#
_entry.id   AF-A0A699UVL8-F1
#
_cell.length_a   1.000
_cell.length_b   1.000
_cell.length_c   1.000
_cell.angle_alpha   90.00
_cell.angle_beta   90.00
_cell.angle_gamma   90.00
#
_symmetry.space_group_name_H-M   'P 1'
#
loop_
_entity.id
_entity.type
_entity.pdbx_description
1 polymer ?
#
loop_
_entity_poly.entity_id
_entity_poly.type
_entity_poly.pdbx_seq_one_letter_code
_entity_poly.pdbx_strand_id
1 'polypeptide(L)'
;MIKESVDAAIAAERARHANAGNDVRGSGPVRGQDAAPVVRECTFVGFMKCNPTDFHGIEGAVKLQRWFDKTKSVFGINECVEGKKVKFAATTLQGPALT
;
A
#
# COMPACT_ATOMS: atom_id res chain seq x y z
N MET A 1 20.17 -14.64 9.59
CA MET A 1 19.02 -15.57 9.64
C MET A 1 17.66 -14.90 9.35
N ILE A 2 17.25 -13.85 10.08
CA ILE A 2 15.93 -13.20 9.84
C ILE A 2 15.95 -12.37 8.54
N LYS A 3 17.08 -11.71 8.23
CA LYS A 3 17.23 -10.84 7.06
C LYS A 3 17.15 -11.62 5.73
N GLU A 4 17.82 -12.77 5.64
CA GLU A 4 17.79 -13.61 4.43
C GLU A 4 16.38 -14.16 4.15
N SER A 5 15.60 -14.45 5.19
CA SER A 5 14.22 -14.93 5.07
C SER A 5 13.28 -13.85 4.51
N VAL A 6 13.45 -12.60 4.95
CA VAL A 6 12.65 -11.46 4.45
C VAL A 6 13.02 -11.14 3.00
N ASP A 7 14.32 -11.12 2.66
CA ASP A 7 14.77 -10.85 1.30
C ASP A 7 14.29 -11.94 0.32
N ALA A 8 14.31 -13.21 0.74
CA ALA A 8 13.77 -14.33 -0.03
C ALA A 8 12.24 -14.22 -0.23
N ALA A 9 11.50 -13.82 0.80
CA ALA A 9 10.05 -13.62 0.70
C ALA A 9 9.70 -12.49 -0.27
N ILE A 10 10.44 -11.38 -0.24
CA ILE A 10 10.27 -10.25 -1.17
C ILE A 10 10.59 -10.68 -2.61
N ALA A 11 11.66 -11.45 -2.82
CA ALA A 11 12.05 -11.95 -4.13
C ALA A 11 11.01 -12.93 -4.71
N ALA A 12 10.50 -13.84 -3.89
CA ALA A 12 9.47 -14.81 -4.28
C ALA A 12 8.17 -14.11 -4.67
N GLU A 13 7.79 -13.05 -3.94
CA GLU A 13 6.61 -12.26 -4.26
C GLU A 13 6.80 -11.51 -5.59
N ARG A 14 7.94 -10.83 -5.81
CA ARG A 14 8.24 -10.18 -7.10
C ARG A 14 8.19 -11.14 -8.29
N ALA A 15 8.69 -12.36 -8.13
CA ALA A 15 8.65 -13.39 -9.18
C ALA A 15 7.22 -13.84 -9.52
N ARG A 16 6.32 -13.89 -8.52
CA ARG A 16 4.90 -14.20 -8.74
C ARG A 16 4.19 -13.08 -9.52
N HIS A 17 4.50 -11.82 -9.22
CA HIS A 17 3.91 -10.65 -9.89
C HIS A 17 4.34 -10.50 -11.35
N ALA A 18 5.58 -10.88 -11.70
CA ALA A 18 6.05 -10.84 -13.09
C ALA A 18 5.27 -11.78 -14.04
N ASN A 19 4.64 -12.83 -13.51
CA ASN A 19 3.89 -13.82 -14.27
C ASN A 19 2.39 -13.48 -14.42
N ALA A 20 1.89 -12.43 -13.74
CA ALA A 20 0.46 -12.09 -13.68
C ALA A 20 0.04 -11.00 -14.69
N GLY A 21 0.98 -10.40 -15.40
CA GLY A 21 0.69 -9.36 -16.37
C GLY A 21 0.33 -9.95 -17.72
N ASN A 22 -0.91 -10.41 -17.89
CA ASN A 22 -1.68 -10.52 -19.14
C ASN A 22 -3.04 -11.12 -18.78
N ASP A 23 -4.11 -10.32 -18.67
CA ASP A 23 -5.39 -10.66 -19.31
C ASP A 23 -6.48 -9.60 -19.07
N VAL A 24 -7.12 -9.26 -20.18
CA VAL A 24 -8.18 -8.28 -20.37
C VAL A 24 -9.54 -8.94 -20.09
N ARG A 25 -10.37 -8.27 -19.27
CA ARG A 25 -11.85 -8.33 -19.16
C ARG A 25 -12.55 -9.71 -19.06
N GLY A 26 -13.41 -9.85 -18.04
CA GLY A 26 -14.59 -10.74 -18.13
C GLY A 26 -15.29 -10.97 -16.80
N SER A 27 -16.50 -10.42 -16.65
CA SER A 27 -17.40 -10.68 -15.52
C SER A 27 -18.05 -12.07 -15.61
N GLY A 28 -18.08 -12.83 -14.50
CA GLY A 28 -18.92 -14.02 -14.34
C GLY A 28 -18.55 -14.85 -13.10
N PRO A 29 -19.50 -15.41 -12.31
CA PRO A 29 -19.19 -16.10 -11.06
C PRO A 29 -19.07 -17.61 -11.29
N VAL A 30 -17.91 -18.22 -11.01
CA VAL A 30 -17.77 -19.68 -10.98
C VAL A 30 -16.88 -20.13 -9.83
N ARG A 31 -17.43 -21.03 -9.00
CA ARG A 31 -16.71 -21.87 -8.03
C ARG A 31 -15.70 -22.75 -8.77
N GLY A 32 -14.43 -22.66 -8.38
CA GLY A 32 -13.38 -23.57 -8.79
C GLY A 32 -12.08 -23.21 -8.08
N GLN A 33 -11.45 -24.19 -7.45
CA GLN A 33 -10.18 -24.04 -6.74
C GLN A 33 -9.06 -23.80 -7.75
N ASP A 34 -8.79 -22.53 -8.05
CA ASP A 34 -7.51 -21.95 -8.50
C ASP A 34 -7.75 -20.46 -8.74
N ALA A 35 -8.37 -19.79 -7.75
CA ALA A 35 -8.50 -18.36 -7.79
C ALA A 35 -7.08 -17.78 -7.70
N ALA A 36 -6.59 -17.25 -8.83
CA ALA A 36 -5.48 -16.30 -8.85
C ALA A 36 -5.62 -15.40 -7.61
N PRO A 37 -4.54 -15.19 -6.82
CA PRO A 37 -4.64 -14.43 -5.59
C PRO A 37 -5.35 -13.13 -5.94
N VAL A 38 -6.52 -12.91 -5.35
CA VAL A 38 -7.28 -11.68 -5.54
C VAL A 38 -6.30 -10.58 -5.21
N VAL A 39 -5.83 -9.87 -6.24
CA VAL A 39 -4.93 -8.75 -6.09
C VAL A 39 -5.65 -7.82 -5.13
N ARG A 40 -5.10 -7.66 -3.92
CA ARG A 40 -5.76 -6.90 -2.87
C ARG A 40 -5.63 -5.45 -3.26
N GLU A 41 -6.59 -4.97 -4.03
CA GLU A 41 -6.58 -3.58 -4.43
C GLU A 41 -6.63 -2.72 -3.17
N CYS A 42 -5.64 -1.85 -3.00
CA CYS A 42 -5.63 -0.89 -1.92
C CYS A 42 -6.93 -0.08 -1.92
N THR A 43 -7.65 -0.18 -0.81
CA THR A 43 -8.86 0.59 -0.53
C THR A 43 -8.58 1.64 0.52
N PHE A 44 -9.37 2.72 0.51
CA PHE A 44 -9.30 3.72 1.56
C PHE A 44 -9.55 3.12 2.95
N VAL A 45 -10.50 2.18 3.05
CA VAL A 45 -10.77 1.44 4.29
C VAL A 45 -9.56 0.62 4.74
N GLY A 46 -8.85 -0.04 3.82
CA GLY A 46 -7.62 -0.76 4.12
C GLY A 46 -6.52 0.17 4.65
N PHE A 47 -6.32 1.30 3.97
CA PHE A 47 -5.39 2.34 4.41
C PHE A 47 -5.71 2.84 5.83
N MET A 48 -6.96 3.20 6.10
CA MET A 48 -7.38 3.70 7.42
C MET A 48 -7.30 2.63 8.52
N LYS A 49 -7.53 1.35 8.20
CA LYS A 49 -7.36 0.24 9.15
C LYS A 49 -5.92 0.09 9.64
N CYS A 50 -4.92 0.55 8.89
CA CYS A 50 -3.53 0.60 9.33
C CYS A 50 -3.23 1.75 10.31
N ASN A 51 -4.24 2.54 10.67
CA ASN A 51 -4.12 3.70 11.55
C ASN A 51 -2.96 4.62 11.12
N PRO A 52 -3.05 5.21 9.92
CA PRO A 52 -1.98 6.02 9.36
C PRO A 52 -1.69 7.20 10.29
N THR A 53 -0.42 7.62 10.32
CA THR A 53 0.00 8.71 11.22
C THR A 53 -0.44 10.05 10.65
N ASP A 54 -1.08 10.88 11.47
CA ASP A 54 -1.42 12.25 11.11
C ASP A 54 -0.21 13.20 11.15
N PHE A 55 -0.27 14.28 10.39
CA PHE A 55 0.74 15.33 10.36
C PHE A 55 0.09 16.72 10.39
N HIS A 56 0.44 17.53 11.38
CA HIS A 56 -0.17 18.84 11.64
C HIS A 56 0.59 20.01 10.99
N GLY A 57 1.80 19.78 10.48
CA GLY A 57 2.60 20.79 9.80
C GLY A 57 3.50 21.62 10.72
N ILE A 58 3.41 21.41 12.04
CA ILE A 58 4.19 22.17 13.04
C ILE A 58 5.34 21.35 13.63
N GLU A 59 5.41 20.05 13.32
CA GLU A 59 6.32 19.12 13.98
C GLU A 59 7.76 19.16 13.43
N GLY A 60 8.01 19.92 12.36
CA GLY A 60 9.34 20.13 11.76
C GLY A 60 9.82 19.01 10.83
N ALA A 61 11.02 19.19 10.25
CA ALA A 61 11.53 18.36 9.14
C ALA A 61 11.73 16.88 9.50
N VAL A 62 12.24 16.58 10.70
CA VAL A 62 12.47 15.19 11.15
C VAL A 62 11.14 14.43 11.28
N LYS A 63 10.11 15.10 11.79
CA LYS A 63 8.77 14.51 11.95
C LYS A 63 8.07 14.36 10.60
N LEU A 64 8.25 15.33 9.70
CA LEU A 64 7.81 15.24 8.32
C LEU A 64 8.42 14.04 7.60
N GLN A 65 9.74 13.85 7.70
CA GLN A 65 10.42 12.69 7.11
C GLN A 65 9.86 11.37 7.66
N ARG A 66 9.70 11.29 8.99
CA ARG A 66 9.13 10.11 9.64
C ARG A 66 7.69 9.84 9.20
N TRP A 67 6.88 10.87 8.99
CA TRP A 67 5.52 10.74 8.45
C TRP A 67 5.56 10.15 7.04
N PHE A 68 6.43 10.66 6.15
CA PHE A 68 6.61 10.11 4.81
C PHE A 68 6.98 8.62 4.82
N ASP A 69 7.94 8.22 5.65
CA ASP A 69 8.41 6.83 5.70
C ASP A 69 7.31 5.88 6.21
N LYS A 70 6.54 6.29 7.22
CA LYS A 70 5.39 5.53 7.71
C LYS A 70 4.30 5.42 6.64
N THR A 71 3.94 6.52 5.99
CA THR A 71 2.90 6.55 4.96
C THR A 71 3.29 5.67 3.76
N LYS A 72 4.56 5.68 3.34
CA LYS A 72 5.10 4.77 2.31
C LYS A 72 4.99 3.30 2.73
N SER A 73 5.27 2.98 3.99
CA SER A 73 5.11 1.62 4.52
C SER A 73 3.66 1.14 4.44
N VAL A 74 2.69 1.98 4.85
CA VAL A 74 1.25 1.65 4.75
C VAL A 74 0.85 1.42 3.29
N PHE A 75 1.37 2.22 2.35
CA PHE A 75 1.12 1.99 0.91
C PHE A 75 1.70 0.68 0.40
N GLY A 76 2.88 0.28 0.88
CA GLY A 76 3.47 -1.02 0.55
C GLY A 76 2.64 -2.19 1.08
N ILE A 77 2.22 -2.12 2.35
CA ILE A 77 1.41 -3.17 3.01
C ILE A 77 0.05 -3.36 2.33
N ASN A 78 -0.56 -2.27 1.86
CA ASN A 78 -1.86 -2.31 1.20
C ASN A 78 -1.77 -2.43 -0.33
N GLU A 79 -0.58 -2.53 -0.91
CA GLU A 79 -0.36 -2.58 -2.37
C GLU A 79 -1.03 -1.42 -3.12
N CYS A 80 -0.87 -0.19 -2.60
CA CYS A 80 -1.52 0.98 -3.16
C CYS A 80 -0.90 1.39 -4.50
N VAL A 81 -1.74 1.47 -5.52
CA VAL A 81 -1.40 2.03 -6.83
C VAL A 81 -1.16 3.54 -6.74
N GLU A 82 -0.28 4.06 -7.59
CA GLU A 82 0.19 5.44 -7.52
C GLU A 82 -0.95 6.47 -7.53
N GLY A 83 -1.99 6.25 -8.35
CA GLY A 83 -3.14 7.14 -8.47
C GLY A 83 -3.98 7.32 -7.19
N LYS A 84 -3.82 6.45 -6.18
CA LYS A 84 -4.53 6.54 -4.89
C LYS A 84 -3.67 7.07 -3.76
N LYS A 85 -2.34 6.94 -3.85
CA LYS A 85 -1.41 7.28 -2.74
C LYS A 85 -1.58 8.73 -2.28
N VAL A 86 -1.52 9.69 -3.20
CA VAL A 86 -1.64 11.12 -2.86
C VAL A 86 -2.98 11.42 -2.19
N LYS A 87 -4.08 10.89 -2.73
CA LYS A 87 -5.43 11.09 -2.16
C LYS A 87 -5.54 10.55 -0.74
N PHE A 88 -4.95 9.39 -0.46
CA PHE A 88 -4.98 8.77 0.87
C PHE A 88 -4.03 9.45 1.85
N ALA A 89 -2.82 9.82 1.44
CA ALA A 89 -1.90 10.59 2.28
C ALA A 89 -2.52 11.93 2.70
N ALA A 90 -3.21 12.61 1.77
CA ALA A 90 -3.86 13.88 2.05
C ALA A 90 -4.89 13.80 3.19
N THR A 91 -5.53 12.64 3.43
CA THR A 91 -6.48 12.49 4.53
C THR A 91 -5.83 12.40 5.92
N THR A 92 -4.49 12.34 5.98
CA THR A 92 -3.71 12.32 7.22
C THR A 92 -3.08 13.68 7.54
N LEU A 93 -3.25 14.66 6.64
CA LEU A 93 -2.80 16.03 6.88
C LEU A 93 -3.86 16.76 7.72
N GLN A 94 -3.41 17.54 8.69
CA GLN A 94 -4.27 18.29 9.61
C GLN A 94 -3.71 19.69 9.83
N GLY A 95 -4.57 20.61 10.28
CA GLY A 95 -4.15 21.96 10.68
C GLY A 95 -3.36 22.68 9.57
N PRO A 96 -2.25 23.38 9.92
CA PRO A 96 -1.39 24.07 8.97
C PRO A 96 -0.83 23.20 7.83
N ALA A 97 -0.79 21.87 7.95
CA ALA A 97 -0.33 21.02 6.85
C ALA A 97 -1.26 21.00 5.62
N LEU A 98 -2.47 21.53 5.74
CA LEU A 98 -3.46 21.60 4.66
C LEU A 98 -3.34 22.86 3.78
N THR A 99 -2.46 23.79 4.14
CA THR A 99 -2.32 25.13 3.52
C THR A 99 -0.88 25.45 3.22
#